data_AF-A0A355F8Q4-F1
#
_entry.id   AF-A0A355F8Q4-F1
#
_cell.length_a   1.000
_cell.length_b   1.000
_cell.length_c   1.000
_cell.angle_alpha   90.00
_cell.angle_beta   90.00
_cell.angle_gamma   90.00
#
_symmetry.space_group_name_H-M   'P 1'
#
loop_
_entity.id
_entity.type
_entity.pdbx_description
1 polymer ?
#
loop_
_entity_poly.entity_id
_entity_poly.type
_entity_poly.pdbx_seq_one_letter_code
_entity_poly.pdbx_strand_id
1 'polypeptide(L)' 'RTDPTDRTDPSDDLAPTAAEAPPACPACGKAMALRIARQGARAGSRFWGCTGYPHCKGTRPIEGVPPC' A
#
# COMPACT_ATOMS: atom_id res chain seq x y z
N ARG A 1 8.08 -22.96 43.96
CA ARG A 1 7.07 -21.91 43.68
C ARG A 1 7.44 -21.32 42.34
N THR A 2 7.15 -22.08 41.29
CA THR A 2 7.40 -21.73 39.89
C THR A 2 6.42 -20.63 39.52
N ASP A 3 6.95 -19.46 39.20
CA ASP A 3 6.16 -18.27 38.93
C ASP A 3 5.41 -18.45 37.59
N PRO A 4 4.08 -18.26 37.55
CA PRO A 4 3.25 -18.50 36.38
C PRO A 4 3.30 -17.36 35.35
N THR A 5 4.47 -16.75 35.10
CA THR A 5 4.67 -15.84 33.95
C THR A 5 4.76 -16.60 32.62
N ASP A 6 3.99 -17.69 32.50
CA ASP A 6 3.28 -18.01 31.29
C ASP A 6 2.16 -16.98 31.14
N ARG A 7 2.39 -15.99 30.31
CA ARG A 7 1.38 -15.49 29.39
C ARG A 7 2.16 -14.72 28.36
N THR A 8 2.54 -15.47 27.32
CA THR A 8 2.61 -15.03 25.94
C THR A 8 2.54 -13.51 25.82
N ASP A 9 3.69 -12.86 25.66
CA ASP A 9 3.72 -11.57 25.01
C ASP A 9 3.54 -11.89 23.52
N PRO A 10 2.36 -11.76 22.90
CA PRO A 10 2.31 -11.64 21.47
C PRO A 10 2.99 -10.31 21.16
N SER A 11 4.31 -10.34 21.05
CA SER A 11 5.08 -9.31 20.35
C SER A 11 4.69 -9.23 18.87
N ASP A 12 3.73 -10.05 18.45
CA ASP A 12 2.91 -9.95 17.25
C ASP A 12 1.86 -8.84 17.44
N ASP A 13 2.27 -7.59 17.26
CA ASP A 13 1.42 -6.53 16.71
C ASP A 13 2.27 -5.25 16.59
N LEU A 14 3.44 -5.35 15.95
CA LEU A 14 3.81 -4.27 15.04
C LEU A 14 2.84 -4.33 13.87
N ALA A 15 1.60 -3.96 14.13
CA ALA A 15 0.67 -3.48 13.13
C ALA A 15 1.49 -2.49 12.29
N PRO A 16 1.75 -2.77 11.00
CA PRO A 16 2.56 -1.88 10.20
C PRO A 16 1.87 -0.54 10.30
N THR A 17 2.58 0.39 10.93
CA THR A 17 2.18 1.79 11.07
C THR A 17 1.57 2.18 9.74
N ALA A 18 0.40 2.79 9.76
CA ALA A 18 -0.36 3.24 8.60
C ALA A 18 0.39 4.29 7.72
N ALA A 19 1.72 4.32 7.78
CA ALA A 19 2.62 4.80 6.76
C ALA A 19 2.60 3.86 5.54
N GLU A 20 1.55 4.05 4.72
CA GLU A 20 1.60 3.83 3.27
C GLU A 20 1.75 2.39 2.77
N ALA A 21 0.99 1.44 3.35
CA ALA A 21 0.77 0.17 2.69
C ALA A 21 0.10 0.41 1.31
N PRO A 22 0.58 -0.24 0.24
CA PRO A 22 -0.01 -0.05 -1.08
C PRO A 22 -1.48 -0.48 -1.08
N PRO A 23 -2.39 0.34 -1.64
CA PRO A 23 -3.79 -0.02 -1.71
C PRO A 23 -4.01 -1.25 -2.58
N ALA A 24 -5.10 -1.96 -2.32
CA ALA A 24 -5.58 -3.01 -3.22
C ALA A 24 -6.16 -2.42 -4.51
N CYS A 25 -6.01 -3.16 -5.60
CA CYS A 25 -6.54 -2.83 -6.91
C CYS A 25 -8.07 -3.03 -6.93
N PRO A 26 -8.87 -2.03 -7.35
CA PRO A 26 -10.32 -2.15 -7.37
C PRO A 26 -10.83 -3.11 -8.46
N ALA A 27 -10.00 -3.44 -9.44
CA ALA A 27 -10.38 -4.31 -10.55
C ALA A 27 -10.11 -5.80 -10.28
N CYS A 28 -9.11 -6.14 -9.46
CA CYS A 28 -8.73 -7.55 -9.22
C CYS A 28 -8.33 -7.89 -7.78
N GLY A 29 -8.33 -6.93 -6.86
CA GLY A 29 -7.96 -7.13 -5.46
C GLY A 29 -6.45 -7.28 -5.19
N LYS A 30 -5.60 -7.38 -6.22
CA LYS A 30 -4.14 -7.50 -6.05
C LYS A 30 -3.52 -6.23 -5.47
N ALA A 31 -2.38 -6.37 -4.80
CA ALA A 31 -1.59 -5.24 -4.33
C ALA A 31 -1.20 -4.31 -5.49
N MET A 32 -1.18 -3.00 -5.23
CA MET A 32 -0.72 -2.00 -6.19
C MET A 32 0.70 -1.56 -5.89
N ALA A 33 1.34 -0.92 -6.86
CA ALA A 33 2.68 -0.37 -6.72
C ALA A 33 2.69 1.10 -7.14
N LEU A 34 3.42 1.94 -6.41
CA LEU A 34 3.57 3.35 -6.72
C LEU A 34 4.42 3.51 -7.98
N ARG A 35 3.86 4.17 -8.99
CA ARG A 35 4.53 4.43 -10.28
C ARG A 35 4.45 5.91 -10.60
N ILE A 36 5.45 6.41 -11.32
CA ILE A 36 5.49 7.79 -11.79
C ILE A 36 5.13 7.79 -13.27
N ALA A 37 4.17 8.64 -13.66
CA ALA A 37 3.83 8.85 -15.05
C ALA A 37 5.03 9.51 -15.74
N ARG A 38 5.58 8.84 -16.75
CA ARG A 38 6.76 9.33 -17.49
C ARG A 38 6.39 10.25 -18.66
N GLN A 39 5.14 10.18 -19.13
CA GLN A 39 4.70 10.82 -20.38
C GLN A 39 3.23 11.26 -20.25
N GLY A 40 2.85 12.27 -21.05
CA GLY A 40 1.49 12.82 -21.11
C GLY A 40 1.22 13.98 -20.13
N ALA A 41 -0.03 14.44 -20.08
CA ALA A 41 -0.44 15.61 -19.28
C ALA A 41 -0.24 15.46 -17.77
N ARG A 42 -0.02 14.23 -17.28
CA ARG A 42 0.25 13.92 -15.86
C ARG A 42 1.70 13.49 -15.63
N ALA A 43 2.62 13.73 -16.58
CA ALA A 43 4.02 13.40 -16.41
C ALA A 43 4.58 14.02 -15.12
N GLY A 44 5.32 13.24 -14.34
CA GLY A 44 5.80 13.62 -13.00
C GLY A 44 4.82 13.30 -11.86
N SER A 45 3.56 13.00 -12.15
CA SER A 45 2.59 12.58 -11.12
C SER A 45 2.79 11.11 -10.74
N ARG A 46 2.69 10.83 -9.45
CA ARG A 46 2.67 9.46 -8.91
C ARG A 46 1.25 8.89 -8.99
N PHE A 47 1.14 7.59 -9.20
CA PHE A 47 -0.13 6.87 -9.24
C PHE A 47 0.09 5.41 -8.79
N TRP A 48 -0.95 4.78 -8.25
CA TRP A 48 -0.92 3.36 -7.96
C TRP A 48 -1.23 2.58 -9.24
N GLY A 49 -0.31 1.71 -9.65
CA GLY A 49 -0.50 0.77 -10.76
C GLY A 49 -0.64 -0.65 -10.25
N CYS A 50 -1.60 -1.42 -10.80
CA CYS A 50 -1.77 -2.82 -10.44
C CYS A 50 -0.51 -3.66 -10.75
N THR A 51 -0.07 -4.49 -9.79
CA THR A 51 1.05 -5.42 -9.97
C THR A 51 0.74 -6.54 -10.97
N GLY A 52 -0.53 -6.83 -11.21
CA GLY A 52 -0.99 -7.82 -12.19
C GLY A 52 -0.94 -7.39 -13.66
N TYR A 53 -0.30 -6.28 -14.03
CA TYR A 53 -0.13 -5.88 -15.43
C TYR A 53 0.77 -6.91 -16.17
N PRO A 54 0.45 -7.33 -17.42
CA PRO A 54 -0.55 -6.79 -18.35
C PRO A 54 -1.99 -7.33 -18.17
N HIS A 55 -2.18 -8.38 -17.37
CA HIS A 55 -3.48 -9.03 -17.17
C HIS A 55 -4.52 -8.13 -16.46
N CYS A 56 -4.07 -7.20 -15.63
CA CYS A 56 -4.91 -6.18 -15.01
C CYS A 56 -4.30 -4.80 -15.21
N LYS A 57 -5.04 -3.90 -15.87
CA LYS A 57 -4.66 -2.51 -16.14
C LYS A 57 -5.22 -1.51 -15.12
N GLY A 58 -5.64 -1.99 -13.94
CA GLY A 58 -6.18 -1.13 -12.89
C GLY A 58 -5.16 -0.10 -12.39
N THR A 59 -5.57 1.15 -12.30
CA THR A 59 -4.77 2.26 -11.76
C THR A 59 -5.60 3.08 -10.79
N ARG A 60 -4.95 3.76 -9.84
CA ARG A 60 -5.59 4.72 -8.93
C ARG A 60 -4.70 5.96 -8.81
N PRO A 61 -5.29 7.16 -8.76
CA PRO A 61 -4.53 8.37 -8.43
C PRO A 61 -4.01 8.28 -7.00
N ILE A 62 -2.88 8.94 -6.73
CA ILE A 62 -2.54 9.32 -5.35
C ILE A 62 -3.14 10.71 -5.15
N GLU A 63 -4.20 10.81 -4.34
CA GLU A 63 -4.82 12.08 -4.00
C GLU A 63 -4.65 12.24 -2.50
N GLY A 64 -3.78 13.18 -2.09
CA GLY A 64 -3.38 13.26 -0.69
C GLY A 64 -2.26 14.23 -0.33
N VAL A 65 -1.92 15.21 -1.18
CA VAL A 65 -1.12 16.36 -0.71
C VAL A 65 -1.92 17.62 -0.98
N PRO A 66 -2.63 18.18 0.02
CA PRO A 66 -3.08 19.56 -0.09
C PRO A 66 -1.83 20.43 -0.28
N PRO A 67 -1.80 21.37 -1.24
CA PRO A 67 -0.76 22.39 -1.25
C PRO A 67 -0.85 23.15 0.08
N CYS A 68 0.29 23.28 0.76
CA CYS A 68 0.46 24.04 2.00
C CYS A 68 0.16 25.53 1.82
#